data_AF-A0AA51C8A9-F1
#
_entry.id   AF-A0AA51C8A9-F1
#
_cell.length_a   1.000
_cell.length_b   1.000
_cell.length_c   1.000
_cell.angle_alpha   90.00
_cell.angle_beta   90.00
_cell.angle_gamma   90.00
#
_symmetry.space_group_name_H-M   'P 1'
#
loop_
_entity.id
_entity.type
_entity.pdbx_description
1 polymer ?
#
loop_
_entity_poly.entity_id
_entity_poly.type
_entity_poly.pdbx_seq_one_letter_code
_entity_poly.pdbx_strand_id
1 'polypeptide(L)'
;MKRMELARILRKPGESIPIKFGDPHHDQWIFDMYGGEQIVKEKLPVLYNALRTTALISQGEVKEKETEGFEDGAEIGIIKWDKESHSLVIKASTSLVSKALYIDEKIEVRTSKDEHVATFAQTTEETDHTKLVLCSDFDPADYASNVLEIDYTSHWAEATNGQLKGFLSSRNIESQIYLSGEVKEVHLLKPVKKDSTQESPINICYNRRPVAEEEIDYIYEESFDPATGKQRLFAPLSAWVEFEDDSDPFRCIDLSTFDLKLDCQNGIARYTKTDREIPLQDRFVKGQDAPAKYTNGFFFDLDPDWKTNVPSNRLPQKDKVDIYFTVQYVRESGDRGSIQISSTLAPPIPSNAALSRCLHILWGCLSKGTKILMADGCERPIETIKIGDLVQMNTNGYTAVVTQCIRGNEKDDMIHFHTLNGLDLVCTKDHPIVTDKGAMRASEVTGNCHFIHQTGEILKLTGIWEVPGDEVYNLELCPQENDPSSKEGCTFFAEGILVGDNNMQALVKAPTNEIFDNPHRDSAAVKQTLWEAMK
;
A
#
# COMPACT_ATOMS: atom_id res chain seq x y z
N MET A 1 4.76 -19.46 -30.43
CA MET A 1 3.96 -20.45 -29.68
C MET A 1 2.51 -19.97 -29.63
N LYS A 2 1.49 -20.82 -29.51
CA LYS A 2 0.11 -20.33 -29.35
C LYS A 2 -0.07 -19.75 -27.94
N ARG A 3 -0.84 -18.66 -27.80
CA ARG A 3 -1.11 -17.97 -26.53
C ARG A 3 -1.50 -18.92 -25.40
N MET A 4 -2.44 -19.85 -25.65
CA MET A 4 -2.84 -20.86 -24.67
C MET A 4 -1.70 -21.74 -24.15
N GLU A 5 -0.76 -22.10 -25.03
CA GLU A 5 0.35 -22.97 -24.64
C GLU A 5 1.32 -22.19 -23.74
N LEU A 6 1.54 -20.91 -24.05
CA LEU A 6 2.28 -20.00 -23.18
C LEU A 6 1.60 -19.79 -21.83
N ALA A 7 0.28 -19.57 -21.85
CA ALA A 7 -0.56 -19.44 -20.66
C ALA A 7 -0.48 -20.69 -19.76
N ARG A 8 -0.50 -21.90 -20.31
CA ARG A 8 -0.35 -23.14 -19.53
C ARG A 8 1.02 -23.29 -18.87
N ILE A 9 2.06 -22.69 -19.44
CA ILE A 9 3.42 -22.74 -18.90
C ILE A 9 3.58 -21.71 -17.79
N LEU A 10 3.07 -20.49 -18.00
CA LEU A 10 3.35 -19.36 -17.12
C LEU A 10 2.28 -19.10 -16.07
N ARG A 11 0.99 -19.25 -16.40
CA ARG A 11 -0.09 -18.89 -15.48
C ARG A 11 -0.07 -19.80 -14.26
N LYS A 12 -0.13 -19.17 -13.10
CA LYS A 12 -0.42 -19.83 -11.82
C LYS A 12 -1.64 -19.16 -11.22
N PRO A 13 -2.86 -19.64 -11.54
CA PRO A 13 -4.09 -19.04 -11.03
C PRO A 13 -4.07 -19.00 -9.50
N GLY A 14 -4.27 -17.82 -8.92
CA GLY A 14 -4.14 -17.60 -7.48
C GLY A 14 -2.83 -16.93 -7.06
N GLU A 15 -1.82 -16.90 -7.93
CA GLU A 15 -0.50 -16.35 -7.65
C GLU A 15 -0.15 -15.16 -8.57
N SER A 16 0.77 -14.34 -8.09
CA SER A 16 1.50 -13.35 -8.88
C SER A 16 2.94 -13.84 -9.01
N ILE A 17 3.39 -14.09 -10.25
CA ILE A 17 4.74 -14.58 -10.50
C ILE A 17 5.64 -13.48 -11.08
N PRO A 18 6.91 -13.37 -10.64
CA PRO A 18 7.83 -12.40 -11.22
C PRO A 18 8.16 -12.77 -12.67
N ILE A 19 8.31 -11.75 -13.52
CA ILE A 19 8.69 -11.91 -14.92
C ILE A 19 10.20 -12.09 -15.00
N LYS A 20 10.63 -13.23 -15.54
CA LYS A 20 12.04 -13.58 -15.70
C LYS A 20 12.52 -13.17 -17.08
N PHE A 21 12.98 -11.92 -17.22
CA PHE A 21 13.52 -11.42 -18.48
C PHE A 21 14.74 -12.25 -18.93
N GLY A 22 14.74 -12.69 -20.18
CA GLY A 22 15.70 -13.64 -20.73
C GLY A 22 15.26 -15.10 -20.66
N ASP A 23 14.17 -15.43 -19.95
CA ASP A 23 13.45 -16.69 -20.18
C ASP A 23 12.62 -16.56 -21.48
N PRO A 24 12.75 -17.49 -22.45
CA PRO A 24 12.05 -17.38 -23.73
C PRO A 24 10.53 -17.31 -23.64
N HIS A 25 9.91 -17.93 -22.63
CA HIS A 25 8.47 -17.90 -22.45
C HIS A 25 8.03 -16.54 -21.89
N HIS A 26 8.72 -16.04 -20.87
CA HIS A 26 8.43 -14.73 -20.30
C HIS A 26 8.67 -13.59 -21.30
N ASP A 27 9.76 -13.65 -22.07
CA ASP A 27 10.04 -12.69 -23.14
C ASP A 27 8.94 -12.69 -24.19
N GLN A 28 8.51 -13.88 -24.65
CA GLN A 28 7.39 -14.00 -25.60
C GLN A 28 6.10 -13.40 -25.03
N TRP A 29 5.81 -13.63 -23.75
CA TRP A 29 4.63 -13.08 -23.08
C TRP A 29 4.62 -11.55 -23.12
N ILE A 30 5.76 -10.93 -22.79
CA ILE A 30 5.92 -9.48 -22.85
C ILE A 30 5.82 -8.98 -24.28
N PHE A 31 6.48 -9.61 -25.25
CA PHE A 31 6.37 -9.20 -26.65
C PHE A 31 4.93 -9.25 -27.16
N ASP A 32 4.17 -10.29 -26.79
CA ASP A 32 2.76 -10.45 -27.16
C ASP A 32 1.88 -9.34 -26.55
N MET A 33 2.30 -8.68 -25.47
CA MET A 33 1.60 -7.48 -24.96
C MET A 33 1.60 -6.33 -25.95
N TYR A 34 2.53 -6.29 -26.91
CA TYR A 34 2.72 -5.20 -27.88
C TYR A 34 2.54 -5.66 -29.34
N GLY A 35 2.00 -6.86 -29.55
CA GLY A 35 1.79 -7.41 -30.90
C GLY A 35 2.98 -8.18 -31.48
N GLY A 36 3.97 -8.51 -30.64
CA GLY A 36 5.08 -9.41 -30.98
C GLY A 36 6.44 -8.73 -31.07
N GLU A 37 7.50 -9.55 -31.07
CA GLU A 37 8.89 -9.09 -30.93
C GLU A 37 9.31 -8.12 -32.02
N GLN A 38 8.94 -8.40 -33.28
CA GLN A 38 9.30 -7.56 -34.42
C GLN A 38 8.71 -6.15 -34.27
N ILE A 39 7.47 -6.04 -33.80
CA ILE A 39 6.81 -4.75 -33.57
C ILE A 39 7.52 -3.99 -32.45
N VAL A 40 7.87 -4.67 -31.34
CA VAL A 40 8.61 -4.04 -30.24
C VAL A 40 9.97 -3.55 -30.71
N LYS A 41 10.69 -4.35 -31.51
CA LYS A 41 11.99 -3.98 -32.05
C LYS A 41 11.92 -2.76 -32.98
N GLU A 42 10.92 -2.68 -33.83
CA GLU A 42 10.80 -1.60 -34.83
C GLU A 42 10.20 -0.32 -34.26
N LYS A 43 9.15 -0.45 -33.43
CA LYS A 43 8.36 0.70 -32.95
C LYS A 43 8.68 1.12 -31.53
N LEU A 44 9.27 0.24 -30.71
CA LEU A 44 9.65 0.49 -29.32
C LEU A 44 11.12 0.11 -29.06
N PRO A 45 12.09 0.63 -29.85
CA PRO A 45 13.48 0.16 -29.79
C PRO A 45 14.15 0.38 -28.43
N VAL A 46 13.76 1.41 -27.69
CA VAL A 46 14.26 1.66 -26.32
C VAL A 46 13.81 0.54 -25.36
N LEU A 47 12.53 0.14 -25.43
CA LEU A 47 12.01 -0.98 -24.65
C LEU A 47 12.68 -2.30 -25.06
N TYR A 48 12.83 -2.53 -26.36
CA TYR A 48 13.53 -3.71 -26.87
C TYR A 48 14.95 -3.82 -26.32
N ASN A 49 15.70 -2.72 -26.31
CA ASN A 49 17.05 -2.68 -25.77
C ASN A 49 17.08 -2.89 -24.24
N ALA A 50 16.13 -2.31 -23.50
CA ALA A 50 16.00 -2.54 -22.05
C ALA A 50 15.71 -4.01 -21.72
N LEU A 51 14.82 -4.66 -22.47
CA LEU A 51 14.54 -6.10 -22.37
C LEU A 51 15.81 -6.93 -22.56
N ARG A 52 16.55 -6.68 -23.65
CA ARG A 52 17.79 -7.41 -23.96
C ARG A 52 18.89 -7.16 -22.93
N THR A 53 19.02 -5.93 -22.43
CA THR A 53 20.02 -5.58 -21.42
C THR A 53 19.72 -6.26 -20.08
N THR A 54 18.45 -6.24 -19.65
CA THR A 54 18.00 -6.91 -18.42
C THR A 54 18.21 -8.42 -18.51
N ALA A 55 17.90 -9.03 -19.66
CA ALA A 55 18.14 -10.45 -19.90
C ALA A 55 19.63 -10.84 -19.79
N LEU A 56 20.54 -10.00 -20.32
CA LEU A 56 21.99 -10.24 -20.20
C LEU A 56 22.48 -10.16 -18.76
N ILE A 57 21.97 -9.21 -17.97
CA ILE A 57 22.34 -9.04 -16.56
C ILE A 57 21.83 -10.20 -15.72
N SER A 58 20.59 -10.65 -15.97
CA SER A 58 19.92 -11.72 -15.20
C SER A 58 20.55 -13.11 -15.40
N GLN A 59 21.38 -13.29 -16.42
CA GLN A 59 22.15 -14.52 -16.64
C GLN A 59 23.37 -14.65 -15.69
N GLY A 60 23.75 -13.59 -14.98
CA GLY A 60 24.66 -13.68 -13.84
C GLY A 60 23.86 -14.04 -12.58
N GLU A 61 24.26 -15.09 -11.85
CA GLU A 61 23.56 -15.58 -10.66
C GLU A 61 23.24 -14.45 -9.65
N VAL A 62 21.99 -13.99 -9.65
CA VAL A 62 21.42 -13.24 -8.53
C VAL A 62 20.64 -14.26 -7.71
N LYS A 63 21.18 -14.61 -6.53
CA LYS A 63 20.39 -15.33 -5.53
C LYS A 63 19.15 -14.50 -5.23
N GLU A 64 17.96 -15.10 -5.40
CA GLU A 64 16.72 -14.57 -4.82
C GLU A 64 16.99 -14.35 -3.33
N LYS A 65 17.21 -13.09 -2.95
CA LYS A 65 17.26 -12.70 -1.55
C LYS A 65 15.81 -12.76 -1.10
N GLU A 66 15.52 -13.50 -0.03
CA GLU A 66 14.26 -13.34 0.69
C GLU A 66 14.10 -11.84 1.00
N THR A 67 13.12 -11.21 0.36
CA THR A 67 12.84 -9.79 0.54
C THR A 67 12.09 -9.63 1.86
N GLU A 68 12.82 -9.50 2.95
CA GLU A 68 12.25 -8.98 4.19
C GLU A 68 11.94 -7.49 4.01
N GLY A 69 10.66 -7.13 3.91
CA GLY A 69 10.22 -5.73 3.77
C GLY A 69 8.95 -5.58 2.95
N PHE A 70 8.67 -4.34 2.54
CA PHE A 70 7.75 -4.10 1.42
C PHE A 70 8.33 -4.71 0.15
N GLU A 71 7.47 -5.30 -0.66
CA GLU A 71 7.84 -5.85 -1.96
C GLU A 71 7.16 -5.11 -3.10
N ASP A 72 7.80 -5.13 -4.26
CA ASP A 72 7.15 -4.79 -5.52
C ASP A 72 6.01 -5.80 -5.75
N GLY A 73 4.86 -5.33 -6.22
CA GLY A 73 3.78 -6.24 -6.57
C GLY A 73 2.84 -5.66 -7.61
N ALA A 74 2.29 -6.56 -8.41
CA ALA A 74 1.16 -6.28 -9.29
C ALA A 74 0.09 -7.31 -8.99
N GLU A 75 -1.16 -6.89 -8.85
CA GLU A 75 -2.20 -7.72 -8.26
C GLU A 75 -3.56 -7.50 -8.91
N ILE A 76 -4.29 -8.60 -9.15
CA ILE A 76 -5.72 -8.55 -9.46
C ILE A 76 -6.47 -8.44 -8.14
N GLY A 77 -7.04 -7.26 -7.89
CA GLY A 77 -7.80 -6.97 -6.69
C GLY A 77 -9.25 -7.42 -6.82
N ILE A 78 -10.06 -6.63 -7.52
CA ILE A 78 -11.52 -6.81 -7.56
C ILE A 78 -11.91 -7.51 -8.84
N ILE A 79 -12.80 -8.50 -8.74
CA ILE A 79 -13.49 -9.11 -9.89
C ILE A 79 -14.96 -9.15 -9.51
N LYS A 80 -15.79 -8.38 -10.22
CA LYS A 80 -17.22 -8.27 -9.99
C LYS A 80 -17.95 -8.54 -11.29
N TRP A 81 -18.99 -9.36 -11.24
CA TRP A 81 -19.94 -9.48 -12.34
C TRP A 81 -21.36 -9.28 -11.80
N ASP A 82 -22.17 -8.55 -12.55
CA ASP A 82 -23.55 -8.27 -12.22
C ASP A 82 -24.48 -8.99 -13.20
N LYS A 83 -25.37 -9.83 -12.67
CA LYS A 83 -26.25 -10.69 -13.48
C LYS A 83 -27.32 -9.92 -14.24
N GLU A 84 -27.81 -8.81 -13.69
CA GLU A 84 -28.91 -8.05 -14.29
C GLU A 84 -28.43 -7.15 -15.43
N SER A 85 -27.25 -6.54 -15.25
CA SER A 85 -26.62 -5.66 -16.24
C SER A 85 -25.60 -6.35 -17.14
N HIS A 86 -25.25 -7.62 -16.87
CA HIS A 86 -24.16 -8.35 -17.51
C HIS A 86 -22.79 -7.65 -17.40
N SER A 87 -22.63 -6.73 -16.45
CA SER A 87 -21.41 -5.92 -16.33
C SER A 87 -20.31 -6.65 -15.57
N LEU A 88 -19.17 -6.89 -16.23
CA LEU A 88 -17.92 -7.39 -15.64
C LEU A 88 -16.98 -6.21 -15.34
N VAL A 89 -16.57 -6.10 -14.09
CA VAL A 89 -15.62 -5.09 -13.60
C VAL A 89 -14.43 -5.79 -12.96
N ILE A 90 -13.23 -5.49 -13.44
CA ILE A 90 -11.97 -5.98 -12.89
C ILE A 90 -11.10 -4.80 -12.49
N LYS A 91 -10.58 -4.79 -11.26
CA LYS A 91 -9.59 -3.82 -10.82
C LYS A 91 -8.28 -4.51 -10.48
N ALA A 92 -7.19 -3.95 -10.97
CA ALA A 92 -5.83 -4.38 -10.66
C ALA A 92 -4.99 -3.18 -10.20
N SER A 93 -3.87 -3.44 -9.54
CA SER A 93 -2.96 -2.39 -9.09
C SER A 93 -1.51 -2.85 -9.12
N THR A 94 -0.61 -1.92 -9.42
CA THR A 94 0.83 -2.09 -9.24
C THR A 94 1.28 -1.17 -8.12
N SER A 95 2.05 -1.70 -7.18
CA SER A 95 2.62 -0.96 -6.05
C SER A 95 4.09 -1.35 -5.90
N LEU A 96 4.98 -0.36 -6.05
CA LEU A 96 6.42 -0.55 -6.16
C LEU A 96 7.15 0.05 -4.97
N VAL A 97 8.25 -0.58 -4.56
CA VAL A 97 9.09 -0.08 -3.47
C VAL A 97 9.85 1.20 -3.85
N SER A 98 9.93 1.51 -5.14
CA SER A 98 10.59 2.69 -5.68
C SER A 98 9.94 3.15 -6.97
N LYS A 99 10.05 4.45 -7.26
CA LYS A 99 9.56 5.07 -8.50
C LYS A 99 10.07 4.33 -9.74
N ALA A 100 9.17 4.07 -10.67
CA ALA A 100 9.50 3.57 -12.00
C ALA A 100 9.60 4.71 -13.02
N LEU A 101 10.39 4.51 -14.07
CA LEU A 101 10.39 5.40 -15.24
C LEU A 101 9.05 5.33 -15.97
N TYR A 102 8.52 4.11 -16.11
CA TYR A 102 7.17 3.83 -16.58
C TYR A 102 6.67 2.52 -15.98
N ILE A 103 5.36 2.35 -15.90
CA ILE A 103 4.66 1.10 -15.61
C ILE A 103 3.73 0.83 -16.79
N ASP A 104 3.97 -0.28 -17.50
CA ASP A 104 3.12 -0.77 -18.58
C ASP A 104 2.28 -1.93 -18.06
N GLU A 105 0.97 -1.84 -18.29
CA GLU A 105 -0.02 -2.68 -17.63
C GLU A 105 -1.04 -3.19 -18.64
N LYS A 106 -1.45 -4.45 -18.52
CA LYS A 106 -2.50 -5.06 -19.35
C LYS A 106 -3.32 -6.06 -18.55
N ILE A 107 -4.63 -5.85 -18.49
CA ILE A 107 -5.61 -6.88 -18.12
C ILE A 107 -6.13 -7.53 -19.40
N GLU A 108 -6.03 -8.85 -19.49
CA GLU A 108 -6.66 -9.66 -20.53
C GLU A 108 -7.62 -10.66 -19.87
N VAL A 109 -8.85 -10.72 -20.38
CA VAL A 109 -9.90 -11.64 -19.94
C VAL A 109 -10.28 -12.54 -21.10
N ARG A 110 -10.23 -13.84 -20.87
CA ARG A 110 -10.64 -14.87 -21.82
C ARG A 110 -11.48 -15.93 -21.12
N THR A 111 -12.17 -16.77 -21.88
CA THR A 111 -12.78 -17.99 -21.33
C THR A 111 -11.75 -19.12 -21.29
N SER A 112 -12.01 -20.18 -20.53
CA SER A 112 -11.17 -21.40 -20.53
C SER A 112 -11.16 -22.17 -21.87
N LYS A 113 -11.92 -21.68 -22.87
CA LYS A 113 -11.89 -22.14 -24.27
C LYS A 113 -11.13 -21.18 -25.18
N ASP A 114 -10.40 -20.23 -24.61
CA ASP A 114 -9.59 -19.22 -25.31
C ASP A 114 -10.42 -18.21 -26.12
N GLU A 115 -11.69 -18.04 -25.77
CA GLU A 115 -12.53 -16.99 -26.35
C GLU A 115 -12.21 -15.66 -25.67
N HIS A 116 -11.91 -14.64 -26.47
CA HIS A 116 -11.62 -13.30 -25.94
C HIS A 116 -12.89 -12.66 -25.38
N VAL A 117 -12.79 -12.08 -24.18
CA VAL A 117 -13.89 -11.35 -23.53
C VAL A 117 -13.58 -9.86 -23.51
N ALA A 118 -12.44 -9.48 -22.95
CA ALA A 118 -12.07 -8.07 -22.79
C ALA A 118 -10.57 -7.88 -22.62
N THR A 119 -10.07 -6.72 -23.05
CA THR A 119 -8.69 -6.29 -22.81
C THR A 119 -8.63 -4.81 -22.49
N PHE A 120 -7.81 -4.44 -21.51
CA PHE A 120 -7.48 -3.05 -21.23
C PHE A 120 -5.98 -2.94 -20.94
N ALA A 121 -5.33 -1.90 -21.46
CA ALA A 121 -3.91 -1.66 -21.27
C ALA A 121 -3.62 -0.17 -21.10
N GLN A 122 -2.57 0.15 -20.37
CA GLN A 122 -2.16 1.51 -20.04
C GLN A 122 -0.65 1.58 -19.81
N THR A 123 -0.07 2.75 -20.09
CA THR A 123 1.26 3.16 -19.60
C THR A 123 1.07 4.31 -18.63
N THR A 124 1.72 4.24 -17.48
CA THR A 124 1.83 5.38 -16.56
C THR A 124 3.30 5.69 -16.32
N GLU A 125 3.70 6.95 -16.44
CA GLU A 125 5.09 7.35 -16.29
C GLU A 125 5.37 7.87 -14.89
N GLU A 126 6.61 7.71 -14.44
CA GLU A 126 7.12 8.41 -13.27
C GLU A 126 6.27 8.23 -11.99
N THR A 127 5.89 6.99 -11.71
CA THR A 127 5.11 6.61 -10.53
C THR A 127 5.64 5.33 -9.92
N ASP A 128 5.38 5.13 -8.63
CA ASP A 128 5.54 3.87 -7.90
C ASP A 128 4.19 3.17 -7.65
N HIS A 129 3.08 3.79 -8.07
CA HIS A 129 1.75 3.23 -7.88
C HIS A 129 0.83 3.48 -9.07
N THR A 130 0.04 2.47 -9.42
CA THR A 130 -1.02 2.56 -10.42
C THR A 130 -2.23 1.71 -10.04
N LYS A 131 -3.41 2.12 -10.55
CA LYS A 131 -4.65 1.35 -10.48
C LYS A 131 -5.23 1.25 -11.88
N LEU A 132 -5.56 0.03 -12.30
CA LEU A 132 -6.17 -0.28 -13.59
C LEU A 132 -7.60 -0.77 -13.37
N VAL A 133 -8.56 -0.28 -14.17
CA VAL A 133 -9.96 -0.72 -14.11
C VAL A 133 -10.42 -1.10 -15.51
N LEU A 134 -10.80 -2.37 -15.68
CA LEU A 134 -11.47 -2.88 -16.87
C LEU A 134 -12.97 -3.01 -16.57
N CYS A 135 -13.79 -2.41 -17.43
CA CYS A 135 -15.24 -2.61 -17.46
C CYS A 135 -15.61 -3.19 -18.83
N SER A 136 -16.42 -4.24 -18.84
CA SER A 136 -16.86 -4.91 -20.08
C SER A 136 -18.20 -5.58 -19.88
N ASP A 137 -18.95 -5.79 -20.95
CA ASP A 137 -20.16 -6.60 -20.94
C ASP A 137 -19.79 -8.07 -21.13
N PHE A 138 -20.31 -8.94 -20.26
CA PHE A 138 -20.10 -10.38 -20.30
C PHE A 138 -21.41 -11.10 -20.02
N ASP A 139 -22.01 -11.70 -21.05
CA ASP A 139 -23.07 -12.68 -20.88
C ASP A 139 -22.49 -14.10 -21.02
N PRO A 140 -22.46 -14.92 -19.94
CA PRO A 140 -22.01 -16.30 -20.02
C PRO A 140 -22.68 -17.13 -21.13
N ALA A 141 -23.90 -16.77 -21.56
CA ALA A 141 -24.63 -17.47 -22.61
C ALA A 141 -24.00 -17.29 -24.01
N ASP A 142 -23.20 -16.25 -24.21
CA ASP A 142 -22.56 -15.93 -25.49
C ASP A 142 -21.28 -16.75 -25.76
N TYR A 143 -20.80 -17.51 -24.77
CA TYR A 143 -19.50 -18.18 -24.82
C TYR A 143 -19.63 -19.70 -24.63
N ALA A 144 -18.69 -20.45 -25.21
CA ALA A 144 -18.62 -21.90 -25.04
C ALA A 144 -18.17 -22.34 -23.63
N SER A 145 -17.62 -21.41 -22.85
CA SER A 145 -17.29 -21.61 -21.44
C SER A 145 -17.57 -20.35 -20.64
N ASN A 146 -18.09 -20.54 -19.44
CA ASN A 146 -18.29 -19.48 -18.47
C ASN A 146 -17.14 -19.38 -17.46
N VAL A 147 -16.11 -20.22 -17.55
CA VAL A 147 -14.92 -20.05 -16.70
C VAL A 147 -14.07 -18.93 -17.29
N LEU A 148 -13.86 -17.86 -16.52
CA LEU A 148 -13.03 -16.74 -16.91
C LEU A 148 -11.58 -16.97 -16.47
N GLU A 149 -10.66 -16.77 -17.40
CA GLU A 149 -9.22 -16.71 -17.21
C GLU A 149 -8.79 -15.25 -17.31
N ILE A 150 -8.34 -14.69 -16.19
CA ILE A 150 -7.96 -13.28 -16.06
C ILE A 150 -6.46 -13.22 -15.83
N ASP A 151 -5.77 -12.47 -16.68
CA ASP A 151 -4.35 -12.20 -16.56
C ASP A 151 -4.11 -10.70 -16.47
N TYR A 152 -3.35 -10.31 -15.47
CA TYR A 152 -2.86 -8.95 -15.31
C TYR A 152 -1.34 -8.99 -15.38
N THR A 153 -0.80 -8.34 -16.41
CA THR A 153 0.64 -8.20 -16.58
C THR A 153 1.01 -6.76 -16.32
N SER A 154 1.98 -6.55 -15.43
CA SER A 154 2.57 -5.25 -15.17
C SER A 154 4.08 -5.37 -15.26
N HIS A 155 4.73 -4.49 -15.99
CA HIS A 155 6.17 -4.39 -15.97
C HIS A 155 6.64 -2.94 -16.07
N TRP A 156 7.81 -2.68 -15.53
CA TRP A 156 8.34 -1.33 -15.38
C TRP A 156 9.85 -1.32 -15.55
N ALA A 157 10.39 -0.13 -15.81
CA ALA A 157 11.83 0.13 -15.69
C ALA A 157 12.12 0.83 -14.37
N GLU A 158 13.05 0.30 -13.57
CA GLU A 158 13.47 0.94 -12.32
C GLU A 158 14.14 2.30 -12.62
N ALA A 159 13.78 3.35 -11.87
CA ALA A 159 14.40 4.67 -12.06
C ALA A 159 15.89 4.71 -11.71
N THR A 160 16.38 3.77 -10.90
CA THR A 160 17.75 3.76 -10.39
C THR A 160 18.77 3.20 -11.38
N ASN A 161 18.37 2.25 -12.23
CA ASN A 161 19.29 1.50 -13.09
C ASN A 161 18.71 1.19 -14.49
N GLY A 162 17.45 1.51 -14.75
CA GLY A 162 16.75 1.24 -16.01
C GLY A 162 16.44 -0.25 -16.29
N GLN A 163 16.72 -1.15 -15.33
CA GLN A 163 16.42 -2.58 -15.46
C GLN A 163 14.92 -2.82 -15.44
N LEU A 164 14.49 -3.82 -16.19
CA LEU A 164 13.09 -4.21 -16.22
C LEU A 164 12.77 -5.18 -15.10
N LYS A 165 11.64 -4.92 -14.46
CA LYS A 165 10.97 -5.83 -13.52
C LYS A 165 9.51 -5.96 -13.95
N GLY A 166 8.86 -7.03 -13.52
CA GLY A 166 7.46 -7.23 -13.84
C GLY A 166 6.84 -8.39 -13.10
N PHE A 167 5.52 -8.44 -13.13
CA PHE A 167 4.70 -9.51 -12.59
C PHE A 167 3.63 -9.93 -13.59
N LEU A 168 3.33 -11.23 -13.59
CA LEU A 168 2.12 -11.79 -14.16
C LEU A 168 1.26 -12.33 -13.02
N SER A 169 0.12 -11.68 -12.79
CA SER A 169 -0.92 -12.15 -11.87
C SER A 169 -2.00 -12.87 -12.66
N SER A 170 -2.38 -14.06 -12.21
CA SER A 170 -3.43 -14.85 -12.86
C SER A 170 -4.53 -15.21 -11.87
N ARG A 171 -5.77 -15.17 -12.35
CA ARG A 171 -6.97 -15.66 -11.65
C ARG A 171 -7.82 -16.48 -12.61
N ASN A 172 -8.40 -17.56 -12.07
CA ASN A 172 -9.47 -18.30 -12.73
C ASN A 172 -10.73 -18.12 -11.90
N ILE A 173 -11.83 -17.79 -12.55
CA ILE A 173 -13.12 -17.62 -11.89
C ILE A 173 -14.14 -18.54 -12.55
N GLU A 174 -14.59 -19.51 -11.77
CA GLU A 174 -15.67 -20.42 -12.17
C GLU A 174 -17.03 -19.72 -12.08
N SER A 175 -18.00 -20.19 -12.86
CA SER A 175 -19.32 -19.57 -12.92
C SER A 175 -20.05 -19.51 -11.58
N GLN A 176 -19.85 -20.51 -10.73
CA GLN A 176 -20.44 -20.54 -9.39
C GLN A 176 -19.97 -19.36 -8.51
N ILE A 177 -18.77 -18.82 -8.76
CA ILE A 177 -18.10 -17.84 -7.89
C ILE A 177 -18.65 -16.42 -8.07
N TYR A 178 -19.08 -16.03 -9.28
CA TYR A 178 -19.78 -14.75 -9.49
C TYR A 178 -21.31 -14.90 -9.53
N LEU A 179 -21.82 -16.12 -9.44
CA LEU A 179 -23.25 -16.43 -9.24
C LEU A 179 -23.61 -16.56 -7.76
N SER A 180 -22.82 -15.99 -6.84
CA SER A 180 -22.85 -16.20 -5.37
C SER A 180 -24.12 -15.76 -4.64
N GLY A 181 -25.30 -16.01 -5.20
CA GLY A 181 -26.59 -15.87 -4.55
C GLY A 181 -26.82 -16.85 -3.39
N GLU A 182 -25.74 -17.41 -2.82
CA GLU A 182 -25.74 -18.23 -1.61
C GLU A 182 -25.17 -17.48 -0.40
N VAL A 183 -24.31 -16.47 -0.61
CA VAL A 183 -23.90 -15.56 0.47
C VAL A 183 -24.91 -14.43 0.53
N LYS A 184 -25.51 -14.25 1.70
CA LYS A 184 -26.44 -13.16 1.97
C LYS A 184 -25.69 -11.87 2.28
N GLU A 185 -24.69 -11.93 3.15
CA GLU A 185 -23.89 -10.77 3.54
C GLU A 185 -22.57 -11.17 4.20
N VAL A 186 -21.51 -10.39 3.97
CA VAL A 186 -20.26 -10.44 4.73
C VAL A 186 -20.25 -9.30 5.76
N HIS A 187 -20.37 -9.67 7.03
CA HIS A 187 -20.36 -8.73 8.16
C HIS A 187 -18.93 -8.52 8.64
N LEU A 188 -18.31 -7.41 8.24
CA LEU A 188 -16.98 -7.04 8.71
C LEU A 188 -17.00 -6.71 10.20
N LEU A 189 -16.19 -7.42 10.99
CA LEU A 189 -16.10 -7.22 12.45
C LEU A 189 -14.81 -6.48 12.85
N LYS A 190 -13.71 -6.72 12.12
CA LYS A 190 -12.45 -5.99 12.20
C LYS A 190 -11.77 -6.01 10.81
N PRO A 191 -11.05 -4.96 10.41
CA PRO A 191 -10.87 -3.72 11.16
C PRO A 191 -12.11 -2.82 11.01
N VAL A 192 -12.52 -2.16 12.10
CA VAL A 192 -13.62 -1.19 12.13
C VAL A 192 -13.19 0.07 12.87
N LYS A 193 -13.73 1.23 12.47
CA LYS A 193 -13.51 2.49 13.18
C LYS A 193 -14.26 2.43 14.53
N LYS A 194 -13.60 2.79 15.63
CA LYS A 194 -14.23 2.86 16.96
C LYS A 194 -15.27 3.97 17.03
N ASP A 195 -14.95 5.14 16.51
CA ASP A 195 -15.92 6.22 16.31
C ASP A 195 -16.51 6.12 14.90
N SER A 196 -17.65 5.44 14.79
CA SER A 196 -18.35 5.26 13.52
C SER A 196 -18.91 6.55 12.93
N THR A 197 -18.96 7.66 13.68
CA THR A 197 -19.52 8.93 13.21
C THR A 197 -18.55 9.73 12.34
N GLN A 198 -17.25 9.45 12.44
CA GLN A 198 -16.25 10.00 11.55
C GLN A 198 -16.14 9.16 10.28
N GLU A 199 -15.99 9.77 9.11
CA GLU A 199 -15.68 9.07 7.84
C GLU A 199 -14.17 8.78 7.65
N SER A 200 -13.36 9.06 8.68
CA SER A 200 -11.90 8.94 8.63
C SER A 200 -11.42 7.48 8.49
N PRO A 201 -10.19 7.29 7.97
CA PRO A 201 -9.49 6.00 7.95
C PRO A 201 -9.35 5.37 9.34
N ILE A 202 -9.09 4.06 9.35
CA ILE A 202 -8.82 3.30 10.57
C ILE A 202 -7.36 3.52 10.96
N ASN A 203 -7.13 4.09 12.14
CA ASN A 203 -5.81 4.39 12.64
C ASN A 203 -5.29 3.18 13.42
N ILE A 204 -4.24 2.55 12.90
CA ILE A 204 -3.48 1.49 13.58
C ILE A 204 -2.18 2.08 14.08
N CYS A 205 -1.98 1.99 15.39
CA CYS A 205 -0.86 2.59 16.07
C CYS A 205 0.09 1.52 16.61
N TYR A 206 1.38 1.69 16.34
CA TYR A 206 2.45 0.85 16.85
C TYR A 206 3.25 1.65 17.86
N ASN A 207 3.49 1.07 19.05
CA ASN A 207 4.36 1.66 20.08
C ASN A 207 4.02 3.11 20.48
N ARG A 208 2.78 3.54 20.28
CA ARG A 208 2.31 4.91 20.50
C ARG A 208 0.93 4.89 21.11
N ARG A 209 0.66 5.87 21.97
CA ARG A 209 -0.65 6.10 22.59
C ARG A 209 -1.08 7.51 22.23
N PRO A 210 -2.35 7.75 21.93
CA PRO A 210 -2.80 9.11 21.73
C PRO A 210 -2.81 9.84 23.09
N VAL A 211 -2.62 11.16 23.08
CA VAL A 211 -2.77 11.97 24.31
C VAL A 211 -4.26 12.12 24.68
N ALA A 212 -5.17 11.95 23.73
CA ALA A 212 -6.63 11.84 23.91
C ALA A 212 -7.16 10.56 23.24
N GLU A 213 -7.91 9.71 23.95
CA GLU A 213 -8.26 8.33 23.56
C GLU A 213 -9.17 8.19 22.31
N GLU A 214 -9.57 9.29 21.67
CA GLU A 214 -10.79 9.33 20.85
C GLU A 214 -10.61 8.96 19.37
N GLU A 215 -9.37 8.77 18.86
CA GLU A 215 -9.17 8.54 17.42
C GLU A 215 -8.29 7.33 17.01
N ILE A 216 -7.75 6.55 17.96
CA ILE A 216 -6.98 5.32 17.64
C ILE A 216 -7.85 4.07 17.73
N ASP A 217 -7.93 3.34 16.63
CA ASP A 217 -8.79 2.15 16.52
C ASP A 217 -8.08 0.91 17.04
N TYR A 218 -6.80 0.74 16.73
CA TYR A 218 -6.01 -0.41 17.16
C TYR A 218 -4.64 0.01 17.67
N ILE A 219 -4.20 -0.58 18.78
CA ILE A 219 -2.89 -0.34 19.39
C ILE A 219 -2.19 -1.68 19.53
N TYR A 220 -0.97 -1.76 19.02
CA TYR A 220 -0.10 -2.93 19.17
C TYR A 220 1.19 -2.56 19.87
N GLU A 221 1.67 -3.46 20.73
CA GLU A 221 2.97 -3.31 21.39
C GLU A 221 4.10 -3.36 20.35
N GLU A 222 5.21 -2.72 20.69
CA GLU A 222 6.37 -2.61 19.80
C GLU A 222 6.99 -3.98 19.49
N SER A 223 7.28 -4.19 18.22
CA SER A 223 7.97 -5.37 17.69
C SER A 223 9.02 -4.94 16.67
N PHE A 224 9.61 -3.79 16.95
CA PHE A 224 10.68 -3.18 16.18
C PHE A 224 12.02 -3.81 16.58
N ASP A 225 12.84 -4.13 15.58
CA ASP A 225 14.21 -4.60 15.76
C ASP A 225 15.20 -3.47 15.42
N PRO A 226 15.83 -2.86 16.43
CA PRO A 226 16.75 -1.73 16.25
C PRO A 226 18.03 -2.11 15.51
N ALA A 227 18.44 -3.38 15.55
CA ALA A 227 19.62 -3.85 14.83
C ALA A 227 19.38 -3.93 13.31
N THR A 228 18.13 -4.13 12.91
CA THR A 228 17.76 -4.33 11.49
C THR A 228 16.91 -3.21 10.91
N GLY A 229 16.42 -2.27 11.73
CA GLY A 229 15.54 -1.19 11.28
C GLY A 229 14.18 -1.71 10.80
N LYS A 230 13.71 -2.84 11.37
CA LYS A 230 12.50 -3.53 10.90
C LYS A 230 11.40 -3.49 11.94
N GLN A 231 10.21 -3.11 11.52
CA GLN A 231 8.99 -3.25 12.29
C GLN A 231 8.22 -4.49 11.87
N ARG A 232 7.83 -5.32 12.84
CA ARG A 232 6.85 -6.37 12.61
C ARG A 232 5.41 -5.83 12.49
N LEU A 233 4.69 -6.21 11.44
CA LEU A 233 3.36 -5.69 11.11
C LEU A 233 2.24 -6.42 11.89
N PHE A 234 1.32 -5.63 12.43
CA PHE A 234 0.11 -6.09 13.11
C PHE A 234 -1.15 -5.40 12.58
N ALA A 235 -2.11 -6.16 12.07
CA ALA A 235 -3.42 -5.61 11.70
C ALA A 235 -4.51 -6.67 11.88
N PRO A 236 -5.67 -6.33 12.46
CA PRO A 236 -6.72 -7.31 12.71
C PRO A 236 -7.59 -7.50 11.47
N LEU A 237 -8.06 -8.73 11.27
CA LEU A 237 -9.09 -9.04 10.29
C LEU A 237 -10.01 -10.13 10.83
N SER A 238 -11.30 -9.83 10.90
CA SER A 238 -12.33 -10.79 11.31
C SER A 238 -13.65 -10.43 10.66
N ALA A 239 -14.40 -11.44 10.24
CA ALA A 239 -15.74 -11.24 9.70
C ALA A 239 -16.64 -12.44 9.99
N TRP A 240 -17.94 -12.19 9.88
CA TRP A 240 -18.96 -13.21 9.80
C TRP A 240 -19.51 -13.27 8.38
N VAL A 241 -19.56 -14.46 7.79
CA VAL A 241 -20.11 -14.70 6.45
C VAL A 241 -21.45 -15.40 6.62
N GLU A 242 -22.54 -14.72 6.26
CA GLU A 242 -23.91 -15.22 6.38
C GLU A 242 -24.36 -15.87 5.07
N PHE A 243 -24.88 -17.09 5.13
CA PHE A 243 -25.50 -17.74 3.98
C PHE A 243 -27.01 -17.47 3.90
N GLU A 244 -27.57 -17.49 2.69
CA GLU A 244 -29.02 -17.32 2.45
C GLU A 244 -29.86 -18.43 3.11
N ASP A 245 -29.35 -19.67 3.14
CA ASP A 245 -29.99 -20.82 3.79
C ASP A 245 -28.97 -21.74 4.50
N ASP A 246 -29.45 -22.52 5.46
CA ASP A 246 -28.66 -23.38 6.34
C ASP A 246 -28.61 -24.84 5.89
N SER A 247 -29.08 -25.14 4.68
CA SER A 247 -29.22 -26.51 4.19
C SER A 247 -27.87 -27.20 3.92
N ASP A 248 -26.84 -26.41 3.63
CA ASP A 248 -25.49 -26.89 3.34
C ASP A 248 -24.42 -26.14 4.16
N PRO A 249 -23.94 -26.67 5.29
CA PRO A 249 -23.02 -25.94 6.14
C PRO A 249 -21.65 -25.67 5.50
N PHE A 250 -20.95 -24.65 6.00
CA PHE A 250 -19.53 -24.45 5.71
C PHE A 250 -18.72 -25.69 6.12
N ARG A 251 -17.74 -26.10 5.30
CA ARG A 251 -16.84 -27.21 5.60
C ARG A 251 -15.42 -26.73 5.89
N CYS A 252 -14.80 -26.00 4.95
CA CYS A 252 -13.42 -25.50 5.07
C CYS A 252 -13.14 -24.39 4.05
N ILE A 253 -12.01 -23.69 4.21
CA ILE A 253 -11.46 -22.79 3.18
C ILE A 253 -10.51 -23.52 2.23
N ASP A 254 -10.31 -22.98 1.04
CA ASP A 254 -9.24 -23.35 0.12
C ASP A 254 -8.03 -22.44 0.32
N LEU A 255 -7.04 -22.90 1.09
CA LEU A 255 -5.85 -22.12 1.44
C LEU A 255 -5.02 -21.67 0.23
N SER A 256 -5.06 -22.37 -0.91
CA SER A 256 -4.30 -21.93 -2.08
C SER A 256 -4.82 -20.61 -2.64
N THR A 257 -6.07 -20.27 -2.32
CA THR A 257 -6.74 -19.04 -2.74
C THR A 257 -6.70 -17.94 -1.68
N PHE A 258 -6.16 -18.23 -0.49
CA PHE A 258 -6.01 -17.26 0.59
C PHE A 258 -4.95 -16.22 0.22
N ASP A 259 -5.39 -14.96 0.17
CA ASP A 259 -4.55 -13.79 -0.04
C ASP A 259 -5.01 -12.67 0.90
N LEU A 260 -4.13 -12.24 1.79
CA LEU A 260 -4.32 -11.11 2.70
C LEU A 260 -3.09 -10.21 2.59
N LYS A 261 -3.31 -8.94 2.24
CA LYS A 261 -2.25 -7.97 2.01
C LYS A 261 -2.67 -6.54 2.33
N LEU A 262 -1.67 -5.68 2.53
CA LEU A 262 -1.77 -4.23 2.58
C LEU A 262 -1.07 -3.65 1.36
N ASP A 263 -1.77 -2.83 0.59
CA ASP A 263 -1.18 -1.95 -0.41
C ASP A 263 -0.90 -0.59 0.24
N CYS A 264 0.38 -0.33 0.53
CA CYS A 264 0.84 0.89 1.17
C CYS A 264 1.11 2.02 0.18
N GLN A 265 0.66 1.89 -1.06
CA GLN A 265 0.89 2.81 -2.18
C GLN A 265 2.38 2.93 -2.62
N ASN A 266 3.31 2.37 -1.87
CA ASN A 266 4.75 2.40 -2.16
C ASN A 266 5.40 1.03 -1.86
N GLY A 267 4.63 -0.03 -2.14
CA GLY A 267 4.97 -1.42 -1.91
C GLY A 267 3.85 -2.18 -1.22
N ILE A 268 3.96 -3.51 -1.24
CA ILE A 268 2.97 -4.43 -0.67
C ILE A 268 3.55 -5.09 0.58
N ALA A 269 2.72 -5.24 1.61
CA ALA A 269 2.99 -6.10 2.75
C ALA A 269 1.98 -7.25 2.78
N ARG A 270 2.43 -8.50 2.81
CA ARG A 270 1.55 -9.68 2.82
C ARG A 270 1.45 -10.32 4.18
N TYR A 271 0.33 -11.00 4.42
CA TYR A 271 0.18 -11.91 5.54
C TYR A 271 0.93 -13.21 5.25
N THR A 272 1.85 -13.58 6.14
CA THR A 272 2.62 -14.82 6.01
C THR A 272 1.78 -16.02 6.42
N LYS A 273 1.61 -16.95 5.47
CA LYS A 273 0.89 -18.23 5.65
C LYS A 273 1.82 -19.43 5.90
N THR A 274 3.08 -19.34 5.48
CA THR A 274 4.10 -20.36 5.72
C THR A 274 4.23 -20.66 7.20
N ASP A 275 4.26 -21.95 7.55
CA ASP A 275 4.31 -22.47 8.93
C ASP A 275 3.06 -22.13 9.79
N ARG A 276 1.96 -21.69 9.15
CA ARG A 276 0.70 -21.31 9.82
C ARG A 276 -0.53 -21.89 9.14
N GLU A 277 -0.38 -22.82 8.19
CA GLU A 277 -1.47 -23.33 7.37
C GLU A 277 -2.59 -23.98 8.21
N ILE A 278 -2.21 -24.89 9.11
CA ILE A 278 -3.17 -25.56 10.00
C ILE A 278 -3.80 -24.55 10.99
N PRO A 279 -3.01 -23.77 11.77
CA PRO A 279 -3.58 -22.75 12.65
C PRO A 279 -4.49 -21.74 11.94
N LEU A 280 -4.22 -21.42 10.67
CA LEU A 280 -5.00 -20.49 9.86
C LEU A 280 -6.34 -21.10 9.45
N GLN A 281 -6.38 -22.37 9.02
CA GLN A 281 -7.65 -23.07 8.75
C GLN A 281 -8.53 -23.16 9.99
N ASP A 282 -7.93 -23.46 11.14
CA ASP A 282 -8.64 -23.59 12.42
C ASP A 282 -9.28 -22.26 12.89
N ARG A 283 -8.88 -21.11 12.33
CA ARG A 283 -9.55 -19.83 12.58
C ARG A 283 -10.91 -19.70 11.91
N PHE A 284 -11.24 -20.54 10.92
CA PHE A 284 -12.51 -20.53 10.22
C PHE A 284 -13.45 -21.56 10.82
N VAL A 285 -14.44 -21.10 11.56
CA VAL A 285 -15.34 -21.93 12.37
C VAL A 285 -16.78 -21.83 11.87
N LYS A 286 -17.46 -22.98 11.87
CA LYS A 286 -18.87 -23.10 11.45
C LYS A 286 -19.78 -22.33 12.39
N GLY A 287 -20.94 -21.92 11.90
CA GLY A 287 -21.89 -21.10 12.67
C GLY A 287 -22.38 -21.66 14.01
N GLN A 288 -22.29 -22.98 14.24
CA GLN A 288 -22.64 -23.58 15.53
C GLN A 288 -21.63 -23.23 16.66
N ASP A 289 -20.40 -22.87 16.29
CA ASP A 289 -19.31 -22.52 17.21
C ASP A 289 -19.13 -20.99 17.37
N ALA A 290 -20.04 -20.19 16.79
CA ALA A 290 -19.94 -18.74 16.67
C ALA A 290 -20.82 -17.96 17.69
N PRO A 291 -20.61 -16.64 17.86
CA PRO A 291 -21.40 -15.82 18.79
C PRO A 291 -22.91 -15.89 18.48
N ALA A 292 -23.76 -15.98 19.50
CA ALA A 292 -25.22 -16.23 19.43
C ALA A 292 -26.05 -15.28 18.53
N LYS A 293 -25.44 -14.22 17.98
CA LYS A 293 -26.06 -13.25 17.07
C LYS A 293 -26.27 -13.80 15.66
N TYR A 294 -25.48 -14.78 15.23
CA TYR A 294 -25.53 -15.29 13.86
C TYR A 294 -25.69 -16.81 13.83
N THR A 295 -26.63 -17.32 13.04
CA THR A 295 -27.06 -18.73 13.13
C THR A 295 -26.67 -19.59 11.93
N ASN A 296 -26.31 -18.99 10.80
CA ASN A 296 -26.04 -19.72 9.56
C ASN A 296 -24.88 -19.09 8.76
N GLY A 297 -23.82 -19.87 8.53
CA GLY A 297 -22.59 -19.40 7.89
C GLY A 297 -21.32 -19.83 8.61
N PHE A 298 -20.29 -19.00 8.53
CA PHE A 298 -19.03 -19.21 9.24
C PHE A 298 -18.39 -17.91 9.73
N PHE A 299 -17.60 -18.03 10.79
CA PHE A 299 -16.84 -16.95 11.43
C PHE A 299 -15.35 -17.15 11.20
N PHE A 300 -14.59 -16.05 11.14
CA PHE A 300 -13.15 -16.11 11.33
C PHE A 300 -12.59 -14.91 12.09
N ASP A 301 -11.55 -15.14 12.89
CA ASP A 301 -10.72 -14.11 13.56
C ASP A 301 -9.25 -14.47 13.35
N LEU A 302 -8.62 -13.77 12.41
CA LEU A 302 -7.22 -14.01 12.07
C LEU A 302 -6.31 -13.46 13.16
N ASP A 303 -5.18 -14.12 13.36
CA ASP A 303 -4.14 -13.63 14.26
C ASP A 303 -3.59 -12.30 13.71
N PRO A 304 -3.65 -11.21 14.50
CA PRO A 304 -3.23 -9.89 14.04
C PRO A 304 -1.74 -9.81 13.78
N ASP A 305 -0.90 -10.76 14.22
CA ASP A 305 0.50 -10.85 13.79
C ASP A 305 0.58 -11.37 12.36
N TRP A 306 0.98 -10.52 11.42
CA TRP A 306 1.08 -10.85 9.99
C TRP A 306 2.29 -11.72 9.66
N LYS A 307 3.17 -11.90 10.63
CA LYS A 307 4.48 -12.52 10.49
C LYS A 307 5.44 -11.90 9.46
N THR A 308 5.17 -10.65 9.12
CA THR A 308 5.90 -9.88 8.11
C THR A 308 6.57 -8.68 8.75
N ASN A 309 7.81 -8.42 8.36
CA ASN A 309 8.59 -7.27 8.79
C ASN A 309 8.61 -6.22 7.67
N VAL A 310 8.46 -4.95 8.02
CA VAL A 310 8.45 -3.81 7.12
C VAL A 310 9.50 -2.80 7.61
N PRO A 311 10.21 -2.08 6.72
CA PRO A 311 11.23 -1.12 7.15
C PRO A 311 10.60 0.01 7.98
N SER A 312 11.11 0.28 9.18
CA SER A 312 10.57 1.33 10.06
C SER A 312 10.76 2.72 9.48
N ASN A 313 11.87 2.97 8.77
CA ASN A 313 12.15 4.22 8.06
C ASN A 313 11.17 4.53 6.90
N ARG A 314 10.29 3.58 6.57
CA ARG A 314 9.22 3.75 5.58
C ARG A 314 7.85 3.91 6.22
N LEU A 315 7.75 3.79 7.54
CA LEU A 315 6.50 3.91 8.28
C LEU A 315 6.56 5.11 9.24
N PRO A 316 5.72 6.16 9.07
CA PRO A 316 4.77 6.38 8.03
C PRO A 316 4.86 7.79 7.47
N GLN A 317 4.50 7.79 6.22
CA GLN A 317 3.79 8.84 5.58
C GLN A 317 2.30 8.55 5.89
N LYS A 318 1.41 9.55 6.02
CA LYS A 318 -0.06 9.36 6.17
C LYS A 318 -0.68 8.75 4.90
N ASP A 319 -0.01 7.76 4.34
CA ASP A 319 -0.37 7.07 3.12
C ASP A 319 -1.57 6.22 3.44
N LYS A 320 -2.58 6.39 2.60
CA LYS A 320 -3.77 5.56 2.58
C LYS A 320 -3.34 4.12 2.34
N VAL A 321 -3.40 3.28 3.36
CA VAL A 321 -3.14 1.85 3.20
C VAL A 321 -4.44 1.14 2.86
N ASP A 322 -4.51 0.53 1.69
CA ASP A 322 -5.65 -0.27 1.27
C ASP A 322 -5.47 -1.70 1.80
N ILE A 323 -6.44 -2.23 2.55
CA ILE A 323 -6.46 -3.66 2.92
C ILE A 323 -7.14 -4.46 1.81
N TYR A 324 -6.60 -5.64 1.54
CA TYR A 324 -7.17 -6.60 0.61
C TYR A 324 -7.17 -8.00 1.21
N PHE A 325 -8.31 -8.67 1.13
CA PHE A 325 -8.49 -10.05 1.52
C PHE A 325 -9.38 -10.79 0.52
N THR A 326 -8.98 -12.00 0.14
CA THR A 326 -9.85 -12.96 -0.53
C THR A 326 -9.52 -14.38 -0.12
N VAL A 327 -10.55 -15.23 -0.11
CA VAL A 327 -10.41 -16.67 0.07
C VAL A 327 -11.63 -17.38 -0.52
N GLN A 328 -11.43 -18.56 -1.11
CA GLN A 328 -12.50 -19.48 -1.47
C GLN A 328 -12.83 -20.40 -0.30
N TYR A 329 -14.08 -20.83 -0.23
CA TYR A 329 -14.56 -21.81 0.72
C TYR A 329 -15.29 -22.96 0.04
N VAL A 330 -15.42 -24.06 0.76
CA VAL A 330 -16.14 -25.27 0.35
C VAL A 330 -17.21 -25.59 1.39
N ARG A 331 -18.41 -25.95 0.93
CA ARG A 331 -19.52 -26.44 1.75
C ARG A 331 -19.45 -27.96 1.93
N GLU A 332 -20.36 -28.56 2.69
CA GLU A 332 -20.38 -30.02 2.94
C GLU A 332 -20.78 -30.81 1.69
N SER A 333 -21.64 -30.26 0.84
CA SER A 333 -21.99 -30.80 -0.48
C SER A 333 -20.79 -30.91 -1.44
N GLY A 334 -19.76 -30.10 -1.22
CA GLY A 334 -18.65 -29.88 -2.15
C GLY A 334 -18.76 -28.59 -2.96
N ASP A 335 -19.89 -27.88 -2.87
CA ASP A 335 -20.08 -26.58 -3.53
C ASP A 335 -19.08 -25.55 -3.02
N ARG A 336 -18.69 -24.62 -3.91
CA ARG A 336 -17.64 -23.64 -3.66
C ARG A 336 -18.17 -22.22 -3.75
N GLY A 337 -17.66 -21.36 -2.89
CA GLY A 337 -17.88 -19.92 -2.96
C GLY A 337 -16.61 -19.13 -2.66
N SER A 338 -16.69 -17.81 -2.74
CA SER A 338 -15.58 -16.92 -2.38
C SER A 338 -16.08 -15.76 -1.55
N ILE A 339 -15.18 -15.18 -0.75
CA ILE A 339 -15.41 -13.91 -0.07
C ILE A 339 -14.31 -12.92 -0.39
N GLN A 340 -14.65 -11.63 -0.31
CA GLN A 340 -13.72 -10.52 -0.48
C GLN A 340 -13.91 -9.45 0.58
N ILE A 341 -12.83 -8.95 1.16
CA ILE A 341 -12.84 -7.73 1.99
C ILE A 341 -11.80 -6.78 1.40
N SER A 342 -12.19 -5.56 1.08
CA SER A 342 -11.26 -4.60 0.47
C SER A 342 -11.64 -3.15 0.71
N SER A 343 -10.63 -2.28 0.82
CA SER A 343 -10.80 -0.82 0.91
C SER A 343 -11.17 -0.12 -0.40
N THR A 344 -11.09 -0.84 -1.52
CA THR A 344 -11.27 -0.28 -2.87
C THR A 344 -12.57 -0.70 -3.55
N LEU A 345 -13.44 -1.40 -2.81
CA LEU A 345 -14.78 -1.74 -3.25
C LEU A 345 -15.62 -0.47 -3.46
N ALA A 346 -16.48 -0.50 -4.47
CA ALA A 346 -17.40 0.59 -4.77
C ALA A 346 -18.83 0.04 -4.88
N PRO A 347 -19.84 0.77 -4.41
CA PRO A 347 -21.24 0.34 -4.51
C PRO A 347 -21.71 0.08 -5.96
N PRO A 348 -22.68 -0.83 -6.17
CA PRO A 348 -23.22 -1.74 -5.16
C PRO A 348 -22.20 -2.82 -4.79
N ILE A 349 -22.05 -3.09 -3.50
CA ILE A 349 -21.12 -4.10 -2.99
C ILE A 349 -21.80 -5.47 -3.16
N PRO A 350 -21.15 -6.47 -3.80
CA PRO A 350 -21.69 -7.83 -3.88
C PRO A 350 -21.92 -8.44 -2.49
N SER A 351 -22.91 -9.31 -2.35
CA SER A 351 -23.26 -9.94 -1.06
C SER A 351 -22.11 -10.76 -0.45
N ASN A 352 -21.24 -11.31 -1.30
CA ASN A 352 -20.04 -12.04 -0.90
C ASN A 352 -18.82 -11.13 -0.63
N ALA A 353 -19.01 -9.81 -0.56
CA ALA A 353 -17.94 -8.86 -0.31
C ALA A 353 -18.29 -7.88 0.82
N ALA A 354 -17.28 -7.37 1.51
CA ALA A 354 -17.44 -6.29 2.49
C ALA A 354 -16.40 -5.18 2.26
N LEU A 355 -16.88 -3.93 2.29
CA LEU A 355 -16.02 -2.75 2.25
C LEU A 355 -15.35 -2.55 3.61
N SER A 356 -14.02 -2.54 3.62
CA SER A 356 -13.25 -2.03 4.76
C SER A 356 -12.93 -0.56 4.55
N ARG A 357 -12.78 0.23 5.61
CA ARG A 357 -12.11 1.53 5.46
C ARG A 357 -10.62 1.30 5.18
N CYS A 358 -9.96 2.28 4.56
CA CYS A 358 -8.50 2.27 4.47
C CYS A 358 -7.88 2.49 5.85
N LEU A 359 -6.60 2.14 5.98
CA LEU A 359 -5.85 2.22 7.22
C LEU A 359 -4.85 3.40 7.16
N HIS A 360 -4.55 3.98 8.32
CA HIS A 360 -3.37 4.80 8.54
C HIS A 360 -2.46 4.12 9.57
N ILE A 361 -1.16 4.16 9.30
CA ILE A 361 -0.11 3.72 10.22
C ILE A 361 0.61 4.99 10.69
N LEU A 362 0.92 5.14 11.99
CA LEU A 362 1.42 6.42 12.60
C LEU A 362 2.81 6.29 13.28
N TRP A 363 3.84 7.07 12.88
CA TRP A 363 5.25 7.09 13.38
C TRP A 363 5.99 8.45 13.12
N GLY A 364 7.18 8.63 13.71
CA GLY A 364 8.01 9.86 13.84
C GLY A 364 7.59 10.89 14.92
N CYS A 365 8.56 11.43 15.67
CA CYS A 365 8.33 12.33 16.82
C CYS A 365 9.55 13.19 17.24
N LEU A 366 9.28 14.16 18.13
CA LEU A 366 10.19 15.01 18.90
C LEU A 366 10.36 14.47 20.33
N SER A 367 11.47 14.75 21.01
CA SER A 367 11.64 14.35 22.42
C SER A 367 10.59 14.97 23.35
N LYS A 368 10.30 14.32 24.47
CA LYS A 368 9.55 14.91 25.59
C LYS A 368 10.19 16.22 26.06
N GLY A 369 9.37 17.17 26.49
CA GLY A 369 9.85 18.44 27.03
C GLY A 369 10.18 19.47 25.96
N THR A 370 10.28 19.06 24.68
CA THR A 370 10.49 19.94 23.54
C THR A 370 9.46 21.07 23.57
N LYS A 371 9.96 22.31 23.60
CA LYS A 371 9.15 23.51 23.68
C LYS A 371 8.59 23.90 22.32
N ILE A 372 7.29 24.11 22.27
CA ILE A 372 6.57 24.46 21.05
C ILE A 372 6.10 25.91 21.15
N LEU A 373 6.34 26.67 20.10
CA LEU A 373 5.87 28.05 20.00
C LEU A 373 4.37 28.10 19.72
N MET A 374 3.62 28.59 20.69
CA MET A 374 2.19 28.77 20.61
C MET A 374 1.84 30.05 19.84
N ALA A 375 0.60 30.14 19.35
CA ALA A 375 0.11 31.32 18.61
C ALA A 375 0.12 32.63 19.43
N ASP A 376 0.08 32.54 20.76
CA ASP A 376 0.16 33.70 21.66
C ASP A 376 1.61 34.13 21.96
N GLY A 377 2.60 33.46 21.34
CA GLY A 377 4.02 33.71 21.52
C GLY A 377 4.63 33.08 22.77
N CYS A 378 3.85 32.33 23.57
CA CYS A 378 4.40 31.54 24.66
C CYS A 378 5.00 30.22 24.13
N GLU A 379 5.92 29.65 24.90
CA GLU A 379 6.43 28.30 24.67
C GLU A 379 5.82 27.32 25.66
N ARG A 380 5.36 26.16 25.16
CA ARG A 380 4.82 25.07 26.00
C ARG A 380 5.54 23.75 25.70
N PRO A 381 5.85 22.93 26.71
CA PRO A 381 6.34 21.58 26.48
C PRO A 381 5.32 20.77 25.67
N ILE A 382 5.79 20.02 24.66
CA ILE A 382 4.96 19.31 23.69
C ILE A 382 3.97 18.35 24.35
N GLU A 383 4.35 17.71 25.46
CA GLU A 383 3.47 16.79 26.20
C GLU A 383 2.26 17.47 26.84
N THR A 384 2.26 18.80 26.94
CA THR A 384 1.17 19.58 27.53
C THR A 384 0.18 20.10 26.49
N ILE A 385 0.47 19.95 25.20
CA ILE A 385 -0.34 20.46 24.09
C ILE A 385 -1.54 19.57 23.87
N LYS A 386 -2.67 20.19 23.56
CA LYS A 386 -3.97 19.53 23.38
C LYS A 386 -4.57 19.87 22.04
N ILE A 387 -5.46 18.99 21.58
CA ILE A 387 -6.32 19.26 20.43
C ILE A 387 -7.08 20.59 20.65
N GLY A 388 -7.13 21.41 19.61
CA GLY A 388 -7.71 22.76 19.64
C GLY A 388 -6.74 23.87 20.05
N ASP A 389 -5.56 23.55 20.59
CA ASP A 389 -4.51 24.55 20.82
C ASP A 389 -4.05 25.16 19.48
N LEU A 390 -3.63 26.43 19.49
CA LEU A 390 -3.09 27.11 18.31
C LEU A 390 -1.57 27.27 18.42
N VAL A 391 -0.84 26.82 17.41
CA VAL A 391 0.62 26.94 17.31
C VAL A 391 1.01 27.92 16.21
N GLN A 392 2.18 28.54 16.33
CA GLN A 392 2.72 29.38 15.28
C GLN A 392 3.32 28.48 14.19
N MET A 393 2.80 28.61 12.98
CA MET A 393 3.10 27.74 11.84
C MET A 393 4.38 28.14 11.13
N ASN A 394 4.63 29.45 10.97
CA ASN A 394 5.78 29.95 10.22
C ASN A 394 6.23 31.35 10.70
N THR A 395 7.29 31.87 10.06
CA THR A 395 7.93 33.14 10.41
C THR A 395 7.06 34.36 10.10
N ASN A 396 6.00 34.21 9.30
CA ASN A 396 5.06 35.29 8.99
C ASN A 396 3.94 35.43 10.04
N GLY A 397 3.96 34.59 11.08
CA GLY A 397 2.99 34.62 12.17
C GLY A 397 1.66 33.91 11.85
N TYR A 398 1.60 33.15 10.74
CA TYR A 398 0.44 32.28 10.50
C TYR A 398 0.33 31.21 11.57
N THR A 399 -0.89 30.77 11.84
CA THR A 399 -1.18 29.82 12.91
C THR A 399 -1.90 28.59 12.38
N ALA A 400 -1.75 27.49 13.11
CA ALA A 400 -2.45 26.25 12.84
C ALA A 400 -3.07 25.70 14.12
N VAL A 401 -4.25 25.11 13.98
CA VAL A 401 -4.93 24.40 15.06
C VAL A 401 -4.37 22.98 15.17
N VAL A 402 -4.05 22.56 16.38
CA VAL A 402 -3.67 21.19 16.68
C VAL A 402 -4.92 20.31 16.51
N THR A 403 -4.89 19.43 15.52
CA THR A 403 -5.97 18.47 15.27
C THR A 403 -5.71 17.14 15.94
N GLN A 404 -4.44 16.75 16.15
CA GLN A 404 -4.06 15.54 16.89
C GLN A 404 -2.74 15.72 17.65
N CYS A 405 -2.59 14.98 18.76
CA CYS A 405 -1.34 14.83 19.52
C CYS A 405 -0.95 13.36 19.62
N ILE A 406 0.23 13.01 19.10
CA ILE A 406 0.79 11.66 19.06
C ILE A 406 1.85 11.55 20.16
N ARG A 407 1.85 10.46 20.93
CA ARG A 407 2.88 10.16 21.94
C ARG A 407 3.42 8.74 21.74
N GLY A 408 4.72 8.54 21.91
CA GLY A 408 5.37 7.23 21.84
C GLY A 408 6.60 7.16 22.75
N ASN A 409 7.31 6.05 22.67
CA ASN A 409 8.62 5.90 23.30
C ASN A 409 9.61 5.42 22.25
N GLU A 410 10.66 6.20 22.01
CA GLU A 410 11.75 5.84 21.11
C GLU A 410 12.77 4.96 21.86
N LYS A 411 13.16 3.84 21.26
CA LYS A 411 14.21 2.97 21.81
C LYS A 411 15.52 3.12 21.08
N ASP A 412 15.46 3.52 19.81
CA ASP A 412 16.65 3.83 19.04
C ASP A 412 17.30 5.12 19.53
N ASP A 413 18.57 5.27 19.17
CA ASP A 413 19.21 6.55 19.32
C ASP A 413 18.49 7.61 18.45
N MET A 414 18.08 8.70 19.09
CA MET A 414 17.57 9.90 18.47
C MET A 414 18.71 10.79 18.01
N ILE A 415 18.42 11.75 17.14
CA ILE A 415 19.41 12.73 16.70
C ILE A 415 19.26 14.00 17.53
N HIS A 416 20.38 14.46 18.07
CA HIS A 416 20.51 15.73 18.74
C HIS A 416 21.27 16.71 17.84
N PHE A 417 20.62 17.81 17.51
CA PHE A 417 21.21 18.95 16.82
C PHE A 417 21.53 20.07 17.79
N HIS A 418 22.72 20.66 17.67
CA HIS A 418 23.12 21.84 18.41
C HIS A 418 23.51 22.97 17.46
N THR A 419 22.89 24.14 17.64
CA THR A 419 23.14 25.32 16.81
C THR A 419 24.17 26.25 17.45
N LEU A 420 24.80 27.11 16.63
CA LEU A 420 25.80 28.08 17.08
C LEU A 420 25.26 29.07 18.12
N ASN A 421 23.97 29.39 18.06
CA ASN A 421 23.30 30.25 19.03
C ASN A 421 22.82 29.50 20.28
N GLY A 422 23.20 28.23 20.45
CA GLY A 422 22.96 27.43 21.65
C GLY A 422 21.55 26.85 21.76
N LEU A 423 20.85 26.64 20.63
CA LEU A 423 19.58 25.91 20.61
C LEU A 423 19.85 24.42 20.41
N ASP A 424 19.01 23.61 21.03
CA ASP A 424 19.09 22.16 21.03
C ASP A 424 17.77 21.59 20.54
N LEU A 425 17.82 20.65 19.60
CA LEU A 425 16.66 19.90 19.13
C LEU A 425 16.99 18.41 19.15
N VAL A 426 16.13 17.63 19.80
CA VAL A 426 16.23 16.16 19.82
C VAL A 426 14.99 15.56 19.18
N CYS A 427 15.20 14.71 18.19
CA CYS A 427 14.09 14.09 17.45
C CYS A 427 14.47 12.73 16.87
N THR A 428 13.45 11.97 16.50
CA THR A 428 13.65 10.69 15.79
C THR A 428 14.29 10.91 14.42
N LYS A 429 15.02 9.91 13.92
CA LYS A 429 15.76 9.97 12.64
C LYS A 429 14.91 10.42 11.43
N ASP A 430 13.63 10.07 11.41
CA ASP A 430 12.71 10.39 10.31
C ASP A 430 11.92 11.70 10.52
N HIS A 431 12.13 12.43 11.62
CA HIS A 431 11.37 13.65 11.87
C HIS A 431 11.70 14.73 10.82
N PRO A 432 10.71 15.39 10.21
CA PRO A 432 10.93 16.40 9.18
C PRO A 432 11.49 17.68 9.78
N ILE A 433 12.65 18.10 9.31
CA ILE A 433 13.30 19.37 9.68
C ILE A 433 13.29 20.31 8.48
N VAL A 434 12.83 21.54 8.67
CA VAL A 434 12.82 22.55 7.60
C VAL A 434 14.16 23.28 7.59
N THR A 435 14.89 23.15 6.48
CA THR A 435 16.21 23.74 6.29
C THR A 435 16.20 24.79 5.18
N ASP A 436 17.32 25.50 5.03
CA ASP A 436 17.61 26.36 3.87
C ASP A 436 17.61 25.62 2.52
N LYS A 437 17.64 24.28 2.53
CA LYS A 437 17.56 23.41 1.34
C LYS A 437 16.20 22.76 1.15
N GLY A 438 15.20 23.15 1.96
CA GLY A 438 13.89 22.53 2.02
C GLY A 438 13.73 21.58 3.21
N ALA A 439 12.55 20.95 3.30
CA ALA A 439 12.27 19.96 4.33
C ALA A 439 13.01 18.64 4.03
N MET A 440 13.70 18.10 5.03
CA MET A 440 14.46 16.83 4.95
C MET A 440 14.33 16.04 6.25
N ARG A 441 14.63 14.73 6.22
CA ARG A 441 14.61 13.92 7.44
C ARG A 441 15.75 14.33 8.35
N ALA A 442 15.58 14.22 9.66
CA ALA A 442 16.65 14.50 10.61
C ALA A 442 17.95 13.72 10.28
N SER A 443 17.85 12.45 9.87
CA SER A 443 19.02 11.63 9.49
C SER A 443 19.77 12.12 8.25
N GLU A 444 19.16 12.99 7.44
CA GLU A 444 19.74 13.55 6.22
C GLU A 444 20.35 14.93 6.44
N VAL A 445 20.08 15.54 7.60
CA VAL A 445 20.67 16.83 7.97
C VAL A 445 22.17 16.64 8.14
N THR A 446 22.93 17.43 7.37
CA THR A 446 24.38 17.50 7.47
C THR A 446 24.80 18.85 8.06
N GLY A 447 26.06 18.98 8.49
CA GLY A 447 26.59 20.27 8.97
C GLY A 447 26.57 21.41 7.94
N ASN A 448 26.29 21.12 6.66
CA ASN A 448 26.11 22.12 5.61
C ASN A 448 24.66 22.61 5.47
N CYS A 449 23.72 22.07 6.25
CA CYS A 449 22.34 22.53 6.30
C CYS A 449 22.19 23.58 7.39
N HIS A 450 21.28 24.52 7.17
CA HIS A 450 20.95 25.54 8.16
C HIS A 450 19.48 25.47 8.54
N PHE A 451 19.20 25.61 9.84
CA PHE A 451 17.83 25.60 10.34
C PHE A 451 17.21 26.99 10.26
N ILE A 452 15.88 27.04 10.18
CA ILE A 452 15.13 28.30 10.16
C ILE A 452 14.66 28.59 11.58
N HIS A 453 15.05 29.73 12.14
CA HIS A 453 14.60 30.21 13.45
C HIS A 453 13.20 30.84 13.38
N GLN A 454 12.49 30.91 14.50
CA GLN A 454 11.19 31.61 14.63
C GLN A 454 11.20 33.08 14.21
N THR A 455 12.36 33.75 14.25
CA THR A 455 12.53 35.13 13.75
C THR A 455 12.82 35.22 12.24
N GLY A 456 12.97 34.09 11.55
CA GLY A 456 13.45 34.01 10.17
C GLY A 456 14.97 34.02 10.02
N GLU A 457 15.73 34.05 11.13
CA GLU A 457 17.18 33.91 11.11
C GLU A 457 17.60 32.50 10.68
N ILE A 458 18.72 32.42 9.95
CA ILE A 458 19.35 31.17 9.54
C ILE A 458 20.32 30.70 10.62
N LEU A 459 20.05 29.53 11.18
CA LEU A 459 20.81 28.92 12.27
C LEU A 459 21.85 27.93 11.73
N LYS A 460 23.11 28.16 12.10
CA LYS A 460 24.22 27.26 11.77
C LYS A 460 24.31 26.13 12.79
N LEU A 461 24.49 24.91 12.30
CA LEU A 461 24.78 23.75 13.13
C LEU A 461 26.25 23.76 13.59
N THR A 462 26.47 23.39 14.84
CA THR A 462 27.80 23.20 15.42
C THR A 462 28.01 21.77 15.92
N GLY A 463 26.93 20.99 16.08
CA GLY A 463 27.03 19.56 16.29
C GLY A 463 25.76 18.81 15.91
N ILE A 464 25.98 17.55 15.56
CA ILE A 464 24.98 16.54 15.25
C ILE A 464 25.51 15.25 15.88
N TRP A 465 24.77 14.65 16.80
CA TRP A 465 25.16 13.38 17.43
C TRP A 465 23.93 12.56 17.81
N GLU A 466 24.16 11.28 18.08
CA GLU A 466 23.14 10.35 18.55
C GLU A 466 22.99 10.42 20.07
N VAL A 467 21.77 10.40 20.56
CA VAL A 467 21.42 10.34 21.98
C VAL A 467 20.44 9.19 22.23
N PRO A 468 20.45 8.53 23.39
CA PRO A 468 19.52 7.44 23.67
C PRO A 468 18.05 7.86 23.48
N GLY A 469 17.24 6.92 23.00
CA GLY A 469 15.79 7.09 22.88
C GLY A 469 15.11 7.43 24.21
N ASP A 470 14.02 8.20 24.13
CA ASP A 470 13.20 8.64 25.26
C ASP A 470 11.72 8.67 24.85
N GLU A 471 10.85 9.14 25.73
CA GLU A 471 9.48 9.49 25.39
C GLU A 471 9.45 10.58 24.32
N VAL A 472 8.55 10.41 23.33
CA VAL A 472 8.50 11.25 22.15
C VAL A 472 7.07 11.66 21.78
N TYR A 473 6.92 12.81 21.11
CA TYR A 473 5.63 13.41 20.74
C TYR A 473 5.61 13.96 19.31
N ASN A 474 4.45 13.99 18.65
CA ASN A 474 4.25 14.70 17.38
C ASN A 474 2.87 15.35 17.34
N LEU A 475 2.67 16.32 16.46
CA LEU A 475 1.42 17.05 16.29
C LEU A 475 0.88 16.83 14.85
N GLU A 476 -0.43 16.80 14.70
CA GLU A 476 -1.08 17.11 13.41
C GLU A 476 -1.70 18.48 13.49
N LEU A 477 -1.52 19.26 12.44
CA LEU A 477 -1.95 20.64 12.40
C LEU A 477 -2.87 20.88 11.20
N CYS A 478 -3.84 21.77 11.39
CA CYS A 478 -4.67 22.32 10.31
C CYS A 478 -4.48 23.84 10.28
N PRO A 479 -4.06 24.43 9.15
CA PRO A 479 -3.83 25.87 9.06
C PRO A 479 -5.14 26.66 9.20
N GLN A 480 -5.06 27.85 9.82
CA GLN A 480 -6.14 28.83 9.74
C GLN A 480 -6.04 29.66 8.44
N GLU A 481 -7.18 30.10 7.88
CA GLU A 481 -7.32 30.63 6.51
C GLU A 481 -6.23 31.65 6.07
N ASN A 482 -5.88 31.60 4.76
CA ASN A 482 -4.99 32.49 3.97
C ASN A 482 -3.54 32.03 3.70
N ASP A 483 -3.15 30.78 3.97
CA ASP A 483 -1.89 30.23 3.44
C ASP A 483 -2.13 29.29 2.23
N PRO A 484 -1.82 29.73 0.98
CA PRO A 484 -1.97 28.92 -0.22
C PRO A 484 -1.01 27.72 -0.31
N SER A 485 -0.05 27.56 0.62
CA SER A 485 0.90 26.44 0.65
C SER A 485 0.37 25.16 1.31
N SER A 486 -0.83 25.19 1.89
CA SER A 486 -1.33 24.11 2.74
C SER A 486 -2.31 23.16 2.03
N LYS A 487 -1.78 22.14 1.37
CA LYS A 487 -2.58 20.94 1.03
C LYS A 487 -1.94 19.61 1.42
N GLU A 488 -0.69 19.61 1.85
CA GLU A 488 0.09 18.37 1.94
C GLU A 488 0.83 18.19 3.29
N GLY A 489 0.92 19.22 4.14
CA GLY A 489 1.55 19.17 5.47
C GLY A 489 1.71 20.56 6.09
N CYS A 490 1.94 20.65 7.40
CA CYS A 490 2.12 21.91 8.12
C CYS A 490 3.48 21.96 8.83
N THR A 491 3.87 23.17 9.23
CA THR A 491 5.09 23.39 10.03
C THR A 491 4.74 23.99 11.39
N PHE A 492 5.66 23.90 12.34
CA PHE A 492 5.60 24.62 13.62
C PHE A 492 7.01 24.80 14.16
N PHE A 493 7.18 25.65 15.18
CA PHE A 493 8.47 25.83 15.82
C PHE A 493 8.61 24.95 17.06
N ALA A 494 9.70 24.18 17.11
CA ALA A 494 10.15 23.36 18.23
C ALA A 494 11.55 23.83 18.66
N GLU A 495 11.72 24.25 19.92
CA GLU A 495 12.97 24.83 20.44
C GLU A 495 13.47 26.01 19.58
N GLY A 496 12.52 26.82 19.08
CA GLY A 496 12.78 27.94 18.18
C GLY A 496 13.16 27.54 16.75
N ILE A 497 13.21 26.25 16.41
CA ILE A 497 13.57 25.70 15.10
C ILE A 497 12.31 25.26 14.34
N LEU A 498 12.22 25.61 13.06
CA LEU A 498 11.09 25.22 12.21
C LEU A 498 11.17 23.73 11.84
N VAL A 499 10.14 22.98 12.22
CA VAL A 499 9.98 21.55 11.96
C VAL A 499 8.64 21.26 11.30
N GLY A 500 8.51 20.09 10.69
CA GLY A 500 7.26 19.63 10.09
C GLY A 500 6.36 18.91 11.08
N ASP A 501 5.05 18.97 10.85
CA ASP A 501 4.05 18.16 11.53
C ASP A 501 4.05 16.71 11.02
N ASN A 502 3.22 15.86 11.64
CA ASN A 502 3.09 14.46 11.24
C ASN A 502 2.64 14.30 9.78
N ASN A 503 1.87 15.27 9.23
CA ASN A 503 1.49 15.25 7.82
C ASN A 503 2.71 15.56 6.92
N MET A 504 3.57 16.51 7.29
CA MET A 504 4.77 16.86 6.52
C MET A 504 5.80 15.71 6.47
N GLN A 505 5.88 14.88 7.52
CA GLN A 505 6.73 13.70 7.52
C GLN A 505 6.41 12.75 6.34
N ALA A 506 5.16 12.79 5.86
CA ALA A 506 4.71 12.07 4.68
C ALA A 506 5.28 12.57 3.36
N LEU A 507 5.69 13.84 3.31
CA LEU A 507 6.14 14.48 2.08
C LEU A 507 7.64 14.45 1.88
N VAL A 508 8.38 14.34 2.98
CA VAL A 508 9.83 14.35 2.96
C VAL A 508 10.34 12.98 2.49
N LYS A 509 10.39 12.83 1.16
CA LYS A 509 10.94 11.66 0.46
C LYS A 509 12.46 11.62 0.64
N ALA A 510 13.01 10.40 0.71
CA ALA A 510 14.44 10.17 0.53
C ALA A 510 14.93 10.87 -0.76
N PRO A 511 16.17 11.40 -0.81
CA PRO A 511 16.67 12.12 -1.96
C PRO A 511 16.42 11.30 -3.23
N THR A 512 15.70 11.90 -4.17
CA THR A 512 15.74 11.47 -5.55
C THR A 512 17.19 11.60 -5.99
N ASN A 513 17.89 10.47 -6.05
CA ASN A 513 19.05 10.36 -6.91
C ASN A 513 18.64 10.93 -8.27
N GLU A 514 19.48 11.85 -8.77
CA GLU A 514 19.50 12.50 -10.09
C GLU A 514 18.24 12.38 -10.94
N ILE A 515 17.74 13.52 -11.45
CA ILE A 515 16.73 13.54 -12.52
C ILE A 515 17.28 12.70 -13.69
N PHE A 516 16.90 11.42 -13.73
CA PHE A 516 17.20 10.53 -14.82
C PHE A 516 16.28 10.95 -15.95
N ASP A 517 16.85 11.37 -17.07
CA ASP A 517 16.06 11.62 -18.27
C ASP A 517 15.37 10.31 -18.66
N ASN A 518 14.03 10.30 -18.66
CA ASN A 518 13.24 9.10 -18.91
C ASN A 518 13.28 8.78 -20.41
N PRO A 519 14.05 7.78 -20.86
CA PRO A 519 14.23 7.51 -22.28
C PRO A 519 12.97 6.88 -22.92
N HIS A 520 11.94 6.58 -22.10
CA HIS A 520 10.68 5.98 -22.53
C HIS A 520 9.55 6.99 -22.69
N ARG A 521 9.75 8.28 -22.38
CA ARG A 521 8.69 9.31 -22.35
C ARG A 521 7.90 9.45 -23.67
N ASP A 522 8.57 9.24 -24.81
CA ASP A 522 7.92 9.33 -26.13
C ASP A 522 7.26 8.02 -26.59
N SER A 523 7.34 6.96 -25.78
CA SER A 523 6.84 5.63 -26.15
C SER A 523 5.37 5.40 -25.80
N ALA A 524 4.80 6.14 -24.85
CA ALA A 524 3.44 5.94 -24.36
C ALA A 524 2.38 6.03 -25.48
N ALA A 525 2.46 7.05 -26.33
CA ALA A 525 1.52 7.22 -27.46
C ALA A 525 1.62 6.08 -28.49
N VAL A 526 2.83 5.57 -28.71
CA VAL A 526 3.07 4.43 -29.62
C VAL A 526 2.47 3.16 -29.02
N LYS A 527 2.71 2.90 -27.73
CA LYS A 527 2.13 1.76 -27.00
C LYS A 527 0.61 1.77 -27.03
N GLN A 528 -0.01 2.93 -26.75
CA GLN A 528 -1.46 3.11 -26.81
C GLN A 528 -2.02 2.73 -28.19
N THR A 529 -1.40 3.22 -29.26
CA THR A 529 -1.79 2.90 -30.64
C THR A 529 -1.70 1.40 -30.93
N LEU A 530 -0.67 0.73 -30.41
CA LEU A 530 -0.50 -0.72 -30.57
C LEU A 530 -1.60 -1.48 -29.85
N TRP A 531 -1.91 -1.11 -28.60
CA TRP A 531 -2.94 -1.77 -27.81
C TRP A 531 -4.35 -1.59 -28.37
N GLU A 532 -4.67 -0.41 -28.90
CA GLU A 532 -5.94 -0.17 -29.59
C GLU A 532 -6.11 -1.03 -30.84
N ALA A 533 -5.03 -1.32 -31.57
CA ALA A 533 -5.07 -2.21 -32.73
C ALA A 533 -5.24 -3.70 -32.38
N MET A 534 -5.11 -4.07 -31.10
CA MET A 534 -5.24 -5.45 -30.60
C MET A 534 -6.53 -5.71 -29.80
N LYS A 535 -7.34 -4.67 -29.56
CA LYS A 535 -8.72 -4.82 -29.08
C LYS A 535 -9.58 -5.35 -30.22
#